data_AF-A0A660T7E0-F1
#
_entry.id   AF-A0A660T7E0-F1
#
_cell.length_a   1.000
_cell.length_b   1.000
_cell.length_c   1.000
_cell.angle_alpha   90.00
_cell.angle_beta   90.00
_cell.angle_gamma   90.00
#
_symmetry.space_group_name_H-M   'P 1'
#
loop_
_entity.id
_entity.type
_entity.pdbx_description
1 polymer ?
#
loop_
_entity_poly.entity_id
_entity_poly.type
_entity_poly.pdbx_seq_one_letter_code
_entity_poly.pdbx_strand_id
1 'polypeptide(L)' 'MSAKVKVRDGNFQITIPVKEAYESENFRRFLEQQRVKEIVASSKASNEAIAALAEEIDKSNWENNKEWFLRGLSN' A
#
# COMPACT_ATOMS: atom_id res chain seq x y z
N MET A 1 18.33 -17.68 10.86
CA MET A 1 18.62 -16.32 10.37
C MET A 1 20.12 -16.16 10.17
N SER A 2 20.56 -15.94 8.94
CA SER A 2 21.94 -15.53 8.64
C SER A 2 21.93 -14.29 7.76
N ALA A 3 21.39 -13.20 8.32
CA ALA A 3 21.48 -11.89 7.69
C ALA A 3 22.95 -11.49 7.53
N LYS A 4 23.36 -11.13 6.31
CA LYS A 4 24.72 -10.67 6.04
C LYS A 4 24.73 -9.14 6.09
N VAL A 5 25.47 -8.61 7.06
CA VAL A 5 25.72 -7.17 7.15
C VAL A 5 27.04 -6.87 6.46
N LYS A 6 27.03 -5.91 5.54
CA LYS A 6 28.22 -5.38 4.88
C LYS A 6 28.26 -3.88 5.10
N VAL A 7 29.46 -3.33 5.27
CA VAL A 7 29.66 -1.88 5.26
C VAL A 7 30.16 -1.50 3.87
N ARG A 8 29.47 -0.59 3.20
CA ARG A 8 29.85 -0.08 1.88
C ARG A 8 29.60 1.42 1.83
N ASP A 9 30.60 2.19 1.40
CA ASP A 9 30.52 3.65 1.24
C ASP A 9 29.98 4.38 2.50
N GLY A 10 30.43 3.95 3.69
CA GLY A 10 30.01 4.51 4.97
C GLY A 10 28.61 4.10 5.46
N ASN A 11 27.91 3.26 4.69
CA ASN A 11 26.56 2.81 5.02
C ASN A 11 26.51 1.31 5.38
N PHE A 12 25.59 0.95 6.27
CA PHE A 12 25.28 -0.44 6.58
C PHE A 12 24.31 -1.00 5.55
N GLN A 13 24.73 -2.04 4.83
CA GLN A 13 23.88 -2.79 3.92
C GLN A 13 23.56 -4.15 4.52
N ILE A 14 22.27 -4.40 4.75
CA ILE A 14 21.77 -5.69 5.23
C ILE A 14 21.21 -6.44 4.04
N THR A 15 21.72 -7.64 3.78
CA THR A 15 21.17 -8.56 2.78
C THR A 15 20.42 -9.67 3.48
N ILE A 16 19.11 -9.77 3.21
CA ILE A 16 18.22 -10.78 3.78
C ILE A 16 17.61 -11.57 2.62
N PRO A 17 17.62 -12.92 2.66
CA PRO A 17 16.90 -13.73 1.69
C PRO A 17 15.39 -13.40 1.70
N VAL A 18 14.79 -13.24 0.52
CA VAL A 18 13.38 -12.81 0.38
C VAL A 18 12.42 -13.75 1.13
N LYS A 19 12.66 -15.06 1.08
CA LYS A 19 11.84 -16.05 1.80
C LYS A 19 11.82 -15.79 3.31
N GLU A 20 12.98 -15.49 3.89
CA GLU A 20 13.11 -15.18 5.32
C GLU A 20 12.55 -13.78 5.66
N ALA A 21 12.65 -12.82 4.73
CA ALA A 21 12.05 -11.50 4.91
C ALA A 21 10.51 -11.56 4.94
N TYR A 22 9.89 -12.46 4.18
CA TYR A 22 8.44 -12.66 4.17
C TYR A 22 7.90 -13.37 5.43
N GLU A 23 8.75 -14.09 6.17
CA GLU A 23 8.38 -14.71 7.45
C GLU A 23 8.24 -13.68 8.58
N SER A 24 8.85 -12.50 8.44
CA SER A 24 8.68 -11.39 9.38
C SER A 24 7.60 -10.42 8.92
N GLU A 25 6.59 -10.22 9.77
CA GLU A 25 5.47 -9.31 9.46
C GLU A 25 5.93 -7.89 9.12
N ASN A 26 6.95 -7.38 9.84
CA ASN A 26 7.47 -6.04 9.62
C ASN A 26 8.15 -5.89 8.25
N PHE A 27 8.95 -6.88 7.85
CA PHE A 27 9.60 -6.87 6.53
C PHE A 27 8.60 -7.08 5.40
N ARG A 28 7.60 -7.93 5.59
CA ARG A 28 6.49 -8.09 4.64
C ARG A 28 5.75 -6.77 4.41
N ARG A 29 5.35 -6.07 5.48
CA ARG A 29 4.71 -4.75 5.39
C ARG A 29 5.60 -3.71 4.68
N PHE A 30 6.90 -3.71 4.99
CA PHE A 30 7.86 -2.82 4.32
C PHE A 30 7.95 -3.09 2.81
N LEU A 31 8.05 -4.36 2.39
CA LEU A 31 8.11 -4.74 0.98
C LEU A 31 6.81 -4.40 0.23
N GLU A 32 5.65 -4.62 0.86
CA GLU A 32 4.36 -4.23 0.29
C GLU A 32 4.27 -2.71 0.06
N GLN A 33 4.72 -1.90 1.01
CA GLN A 33 4.76 -0.45 0.85
C GLN A 33 5.67 -0.01 -0.30
N GLN A 34 6.85 -0.61 -0.47
CA GLN A 34 7.73 -0.30 -1.60
C GLN A 34 7.08 -0.68 -2.93
N ARG A 35 6.43 -1.85 -2.98
CA ARG A 35 5.72 -2.32 -4.17
C ARG A 35 4.57 -1.39 -4.55
N VAL A 36 3.79 -0.90 -3.58
CA VAL A 36 2.74 0.11 -3.83
C VAL A 36 3.36 1.40 -4.40
N LYS A 37 4.48 1.87 -3.85
CA LYS A 37 5.17 3.06 -4.37
C LYS A 37 5.70 2.87 -5.78
N GLU A 38 6.26 1.70 -6.09
CA GLU A 38 6.70 1.37 -7.46
C GLU A 38 5.53 1.28 -8.44
N ILE A 39 4.39 0.71 -8.02
CA ILE A 39 3.16 0.69 -8.84
C ILE A 39 2.66 2.11 -9.08
N VAL A 40 2.64 2.96 -8.06
CA VAL A 40 2.24 4.37 -8.20
C VAL A 40 3.21 5.13 -9.11
N ALA A 41 4.53 4.93 -8.96
CA ALA A 41 5.54 5.57 -9.78
C ALA A 41 5.57 5.08 -11.24
N SER A 42 5.18 3.83 -11.47
CA SER A 42 5.06 3.22 -12.81
C SER A 42 3.68 3.42 -13.45
N SER A 43 2.68 3.84 -12.67
CA SER A 43 1.35 4.17 -13.15
C SER A 43 1.43 5.38 -14.08
N LYS A 44 1.02 5.19 -15.33
CA LYS A 44 0.85 6.27 -16.31
C LYS A 44 -0.42 7.10 -16.08
N ALA A 45 -1.24 6.73 -15.09
CA ALA A 45 -2.43 7.48 -14.74
C ALA A 45 -2.01 8.81 -14.11
N SER A 46 -2.50 9.92 -14.66
CA SER A 46 -2.27 11.22 -14.03
C SER A 46 -2.98 11.27 -12.67
N ASN A 47 -2.53 12.16 -11.79
CA ASN A 47 -3.18 12.38 -10.51
C ASN A 47 -4.66 12.75 -10.69
N GLU A 48 -5.04 13.45 -11.77
CA GLU A 48 -6.45 13.71 -12.08
C GLU A 48 -7.24 12.43 -12.38
N ALA A 49 -6.66 11.48 -13.13
CA ALA A 49 -7.33 10.22 -13.43
C ALA A 49 -7.55 9.35 -12.18
N ILE A 50 -6.57 9.36 -11.27
CA ILE A 50 -6.68 8.66 -9.99
C ILE A 50 -7.75 9.32 -9.10
N ALA A 51 -7.79 10.66 -9.05
CA ALA A 51 -8.78 11.40 -8.28
C ALA A 51 -10.20 11.18 -8.81
N ALA A 52 -10.38 11.21 -10.14
CA ALA A 52 -11.67 10.95 -10.78
C ALA A 52 -12.19 9.54 -10.47
N LEU A 53 -11.31 8.52 -10.54
CA LEU A 53 -11.67 7.14 -10.19
C LEU A 53 -12.02 6.99 -8.70
N ALA A 54 -11.27 7.64 -7.82
CA ALA A 54 -11.56 7.62 -6.38
C ALA A 54 -12.93 8.26 -6.08
N GLU A 55 -13.25 9.39 -6.71
CA GLU A 55 -14.53 10.07 -6.57
C GLU A 55 -15.70 9.22 -7.11
N GLU A 56 -15.50 8.51 -8.22
CA GLU A 56 -16.49 7.57 -8.77
C GLU A 56 -16.76 6.39 -7.81
N ILE A 57 -15.70 5.82 -7.23
CA ILE A 57 -15.80 4.72 -6.27
C ILE A 57 -16.50 5.19 -5.00
N ASP A 58 -16.14 6.36 -4.45
CA ASP A 58 -16.76 6.90 -3.24
C ASP A 58 -18.24 7.21 -3.46
N LYS A 59 -18.60 7.76 -4.63
CA LYS A 59 -19.99 8.01 -5.00
C LYS A 59 -20.79 6.72 -5.14
N SER A 60 -20.21 5.69 -5.77
CA SER A 60 -20.82 4.35 -5.89
C SER A 60 -21.02 3.71 -4.51
N ASN A 61 -20.01 3.76 -3.65
CA ASN A 61 -20.08 3.26 -2.28
C ASN A 61 -21.14 4.01 -1.46
N TRP A 62 -21.21 5.34 -1.60
CA TRP A 62 -22.23 6.14 -0.93
C TRP A 62 -23.63 5.73 -1.38
N GLU A 63 -23.93 5.73 -2.67
CA GLU A 63 -25.28 5.40 -3.16
C GLU A 63 -25.71 3.97 -2.79
N ASN A 64 -24.79 3.00 -2.79
CA ASN A 64 -25.08 1.62 -2.39
C ASN A 64 -25.37 1.46 -0.89
N ASN A 65 -24.79 2.31 -0.04
CA ASN A 65 -24.91 2.20 1.42
C ASN A 65 -25.80 3.28 2.07
N LYS A 66 -26.27 4.25 1.26
CA LYS A 66 -27.02 5.42 1.69
C LYS A 66 -28.30 5.08 2.42
N GLU A 67 -29.09 4.12 1.93
CA GLU A 67 -30.33 3.72 2.62
C GLU A 67 -30.06 3.16 4.01
N TRP A 68 -29.04 2.31 4.15
CA TRP A 68 -28.66 1.76 5.45
C TRP A 68 -28.20 2.86 6.41
N PHE A 69 -27.37 3.78 5.91
CA PHE A 69 -26.87 4.91 6.69
C PHE A 69 -27.99 5.86 7.15
N LEU A 70 -28.90 6.24 6.24
CA LEU A 70 -30.03 7.13 6.55
C LEU A 70 -31.04 6.49 7.51
N ARG A 71 -31.27 5.18 7.42
CA ARG A 71 -32.09 4.45 8.40
C ARG A 71 -31.46 4.47 9.79
N GLY A 72 -30.13 4.38 9.89
CA GLY A 72 -29.40 4.46 11.15
C GLY A 72 -29.49 5.83 11.85
N LEU A 73 -29.68 6.91 11.09
CA LEU A 73 -29.85 8.27 11.61
C LEU A 73 -31.29 8.61 12.02
N SER A 74 -32.25 7.73 11.69
CA SER A 74 -33.69 7.96 11.91
C SER A 74 -34.23 7.30 13.19
N ASN A 75 -33.35 6.70 14.00
CA ASN A 75 -33.60 6.16 15.34
C ASN A 75 -32.94 7.04 16.41
#